data_AF-A0A5R8KAH7-F1
#
_entry.id   AF-A0A5R8KAH7-F1
#
_cell.length_a   1.000
_cell.length_b   1.000
_cell.length_c   1.000
_cell.angle_alpha   90.00
_cell.angle_beta   90.00
_cell.angle_gamma   90.00
#
_symmetry.space_group_name_H-M   'P 1'
#
loop_
_entity.id
_entity.type
_entity.pdbx_description
1 polymer ?
#
loop_
_entity_poly.entity_id
_entity_poly.type
_entity_poly.pdbx_seq_one_letter_code
_entity_poly.pdbx_strand_id
1 'polypeptide(L)'
;MSQPPNNDAPPVARGAVQTKKPMNYKVGDSVPELGVKVAEILLSARDVCIFIDDRGDLQWLFDKQPSNSAWIYPRVVELEARCKFFPNASILPPRFIRWISAFTETPSMDHLRSAKRFIGQAIVILYTGGLRAEVEAAFASAEAFIVQRGREISLVWLYASFGLLALISFITLLCLILSLHETQTHIVQKVLTCAFAGGIGAYISRALASRSELPCDANAGKLLHFQEAILRWSVGVVAGGLLCLLIEGKILLGSLGADATGFPAILALATLAGMSERFLPTLLNRFNDRVADLGGAKPPPPDHATKKAALNNATNEFRKFEDETRDAADLAPAPISAPNTIVRQGGARRALCIGIDEYPQQQDRLNGCVNDTKRWERFFKDVGFKTERLLNAEATRDAILKSFRALVSSAKPGDIIAVQYAGHGTQVKDLDGDEGKAGGPNEEWDGIDEALCCHEFRTGSIVLDDDLKEIAITIAPGANLTFFFDSCHSGSATRASLTGPHVPAVPPGAKPRNIIADGNLNAAHAAFYKSLPKELRAQRNAKHRGGNDPYKDAVDILFAAALPKQFAYEISGGGVFTETAMQVLAQSGEFTNDGFMNAVRQAFPHSFSNAQEPKLYASLDQKLNPFLGGLG
;
A
#
# COMPACT_ATOMS: atom_id res chain seq x y z
N MET A 1 17.01 -20.18 -55.91
CA MET A 1 16.59 -18.77 -55.82
C MET A 1 15.27 -18.72 -55.04
N SER A 2 15.37 -18.75 -53.70
CA SER A 2 14.24 -18.56 -52.81
C SER A 2 14.08 -17.06 -52.57
N GLN A 3 12.88 -16.53 -52.81
CA GLN A 3 12.56 -15.11 -52.61
C GLN A 3 12.84 -14.67 -51.16
N PRO A 4 13.31 -13.43 -50.93
CA PRO A 4 13.46 -12.90 -49.59
C PRO A 4 12.08 -12.74 -48.92
N PRO A 5 11.99 -12.94 -47.60
CA PRO A 5 10.73 -12.78 -46.87
C PRO A 5 10.27 -11.31 -46.95
N ASN A 6 8.98 -11.16 -47.24
CA ASN A 6 8.25 -9.91 -47.34
C ASN A 6 8.34 -9.14 -46.00
N ASN A 7 8.93 -7.94 -46.01
CA ASN A 7 9.36 -7.20 -44.82
C ASN A 7 8.35 -6.11 -44.37
N ASP A 8 7.10 -6.19 -44.82
CA ASP A 8 6.09 -5.14 -44.60
C ASP A 8 5.05 -5.46 -43.52
N ALA A 9 5.34 -6.38 -42.59
CA ALA A 9 4.53 -6.55 -41.38
C ALA A 9 5.16 -5.74 -40.22
N PRO A 10 4.41 -4.85 -39.54
CA PRO A 10 4.93 -4.16 -38.36
C PRO A 10 5.39 -5.19 -37.32
N PRO A 11 6.43 -4.89 -36.52
CA PRO A 11 6.95 -5.82 -35.53
C PRO A 11 5.85 -6.15 -34.54
N VAL A 12 5.32 -7.36 -34.67
CA VAL A 12 4.39 -7.95 -33.72
C VAL A 12 5.12 -7.98 -32.37
N ALA A 13 4.54 -7.35 -31.35
CA ALA A 13 5.12 -7.34 -30.01
C ALA A 13 5.51 -8.77 -29.61
N ARG A 14 6.67 -8.95 -28.93
CA ARG A 14 7.08 -10.28 -28.45
C ARG A 14 5.91 -10.89 -27.68
N GLY A 15 5.41 -12.02 -28.18
CA GLY A 15 4.35 -12.81 -27.56
C GLY A 15 2.96 -12.70 -28.18
N ALA A 16 2.78 -11.83 -29.17
CA ALA A 16 1.57 -11.81 -29.98
C ALA A 16 1.72 -12.74 -31.19
N VAL A 17 0.82 -13.71 -31.39
CA VAL A 17 0.90 -14.65 -32.54
C VAL A 17 -0.47 -14.90 -33.15
N GLN A 18 -0.55 -14.72 -34.47
CA GLN A 18 -1.76 -15.05 -35.21
C GLN A 18 -1.82 -16.55 -35.56
N THR A 19 -2.91 -17.23 -35.22
CA THR A 19 -3.11 -18.66 -35.53
C THR A 19 -4.56 -18.98 -35.83
N LYS A 20 -4.81 -19.83 -36.83
CA LYS A 20 -6.14 -20.30 -37.23
C LYS A 20 -6.62 -21.53 -36.44
N LYS A 21 -5.78 -22.07 -35.55
CA LYS A 21 -6.15 -23.22 -34.72
C LYS A 21 -7.04 -22.76 -33.56
N PRO A 22 -7.95 -23.61 -33.07
CA PRO A 22 -8.74 -23.29 -31.87
C PRO A 22 -7.82 -23.17 -30.64
N MET A 23 -8.00 -22.10 -29.85
CA MET A 23 -7.09 -21.68 -28.77
C MET A 23 -7.62 -21.93 -27.34
N ASN A 24 -8.29 -23.07 -27.11
CA ASN A 24 -8.87 -23.43 -25.81
C ASN A 24 -7.83 -23.99 -24.81
N TYR A 25 -6.76 -23.25 -24.56
CA TYR A 25 -5.69 -23.66 -23.64
C TYR A 25 -6.12 -23.52 -22.17
N LYS A 26 -5.56 -24.37 -21.29
CA LYS A 26 -5.72 -24.37 -19.83
C LYS A 26 -4.38 -24.15 -19.13
N VAL A 27 -4.43 -23.78 -17.86
CA VAL A 27 -3.24 -23.66 -17.01
C VAL A 27 -2.51 -25.01 -16.98
N GLY A 28 -1.20 -24.98 -17.23
CA GLY A 28 -0.35 -26.16 -17.34
C GLY A 28 -0.19 -26.72 -18.76
N ASP A 29 -1.00 -26.28 -19.73
CA ASP A 29 -0.89 -26.73 -21.10
C ASP A 29 0.38 -26.18 -21.77
N SER A 30 1.00 -27.00 -22.63
CA SER A 30 2.08 -26.55 -23.50
C SER A 30 1.48 -25.91 -24.76
N VAL A 31 1.98 -24.74 -25.13
CA VAL A 31 1.56 -23.99 -26.33
C VAL A 31 2.62 -24.18 -27.43
N PRO A 32 2.39 -25.07 -28.41
CA PRO A 32 3.42 -25.44 -29.40
C PRO A 32 3.84 -24.27 -30.30
N GLU A 33 2.93 -23.33 -30.56
CA GLU A 33 3.19 -22.14 -31.39
C GLU A 33 4.28 -21.23 -30.79
N LEU A 34 4.43 -21.25 -29.47
CA LEU A 34 5.33 -20.38 -28.72
C LEU A 34 6.45 -21.16 -28.00
N GLY A 35 6.31 -22.48 -27.85
CA GLY A 35 7.27 -23.31 -27.13
C GLY A 35 7.32 -23.01 -25.63
N VAL A 36 6.20 -22.56 -25.05
CA VAL A 36 6.06 -22.17 -23.63
C VAL A 36 4.91 -22.92 -22.98
N LYS A 37 4.83 -22.89 -21.64
CA LYS A 37 3.69 -23.43 -20.89
C LYS A 37 2.83 -22.32 -20.33
N VAL A 38 1.52 -22.55 -20.28
CA VAL A 38 0.58 -21.61 -19.67
C VAL A 38 0.74 -21.68 -18.15
N ALA A 39 1.19 -20.59 -17.53
CA ALA A 39 1.22 -20.47 -16.07
C ALA A 39 -0.08 -19.88 -15.52
N GLU A 40 -0.68 -18.93 -16.24
CA GLU A 40 -1.90 -18.25 -15.83
C GLU A 40 -2.70 -17.79 -17.05
N ILE A 41 -4.02 -17.90 -17.00
CA ILE A 41 -4.90 -17.47 -18.10
C ILE A 41 -5.61 -16.18 -17.73
N LEU A 42 -5.56 -15.20 -18.64
CA LEU A 42 -6.31 -13.94 -18.55
C LEU A 42 -7.59 -14.00 -19.39
N LEU A 43 -7.52 -14.62 -20.56
CA LEU A 43 -8.66 -14.89 -21.44
C LEU A 43 -8.41 -16.17 -22.21
N SER A 44 -9.38 -17.08 -22.24
CA SER A 44 -9.33 -18.30 -23.04
C SER A 44 -10.64 -18.44 -23.80
N ALA A 45 -10.58 -18.25 -25.12
CA ALA A 45 -11.67 -18.37 -26.05
C ALA A 45 -11.24 -19.15 -27.30
N ARG A 46 -12.19 -19.47 -28.17
CA ARG A 46 -11.93 -20.29 -29.36
C ARG A 46 -10.99 -19.59 -30.35
N ASP A 47 -11.10 -18.28 -30.45
CA ASP A 47 -10.49 -17.39 -31.44
C ASP A 47 -9.44 -16.43 -30.84
N VAL A 48 -9.29 -16.40 -29.52
CA VAL A 48 -8.25 -15.63 -28.82
C VAL A 48 -7.87 -16.31 -27.51
N CYS A 49 -6.60 -16.29 -27.16
CA CYS A 49 -6.11 -16.72 -25.85
C CYS A 49 -5.02 -15.76 -25.37
N ILE A 50 -5.21 -15.17 -24.19
CA ILE A 50 -4.30 -14.23 -23.55
C ILE A 50 -3.88 -14.86 -22.22
N PHE A 51 -2.59 -15.01 -22.00
CA PHE A 51 -2.06 -15.73 -20.86
C PHE A 51 -0.66 -15.25 -20.47
N ILE A 52 -0.23 -15.60 -19.25
CA ILE A 52 1.14 -15.42 -18.78
C ILE A 52 1.81 -16.79 -18.80
N ASP A 53 3.01 -16.85 -19.36
CA ASP A 53 3.76 -18.11 -19.49
C ASP A 53 4.55 -18.48 -18.22
N ASP A 54 5.19 -19.65 -18.25
CA ASP A 54 6.03 -20.18 -17.17
C ASP A 54 7.29 -19.35 -16.90
N ARG A 55 7.65 -18.43 -17.79
CA ARG A 55 8.75 -17.46 -17.64
C ARG A 55 8.27 -16.13 -17.07
N GLY A 56 6.95 -15.91 -16.99
CA GLY A 56 6.33 -14.68 -16.53
C GLY A 56 6.14 -13.62 -17.63
N ASP A 57 6.26 -14.01 -18.90
CA ASP A 57 6.01 -13.12 -20.03
C ASP A 57 4.53 -13.18 -20.45
N LEU A 58 4.02 -12.03 -20.91
CA LEU A 58 2.65 -11.92 -21.41
C LEU A 58 2.60 -12.41 -22.86
N GLN A 59 1.68 -13.32 -23.14
CA GLN A 59 1.48 -13.95 -24.44
C GLN A 59 0.04 -13.74 -24.89
N TRP A 60 -0.19 -13.49 -26.18
CA TRP A 60 -1.54 -13.47 -26.75
C TRP A 60 -1.61 -14.09 -28.14
N LEU A 61 -2.44 -15.13 -28.27
CA LEU A 61 -2.77 -15.81 -29.52
C LEU A 61 -4.12 -15.32 -30.03
N PHE A 62 -4.26 -15.14 -31.34
CA PHE A 62 -5.52 -14.69 -31.95
C PHE A 62 -5.71 -15.19 -33.38
N ASP A 63 -6.96 -15.40 -33.81
CA ASP A 63 -7.29 -15.76 -35.19
C ASP A 63 -7.42 -14.50 -36.05
N LYS A 64 -8.19 -13.52 -35.57
CA LYS A 64 -8.39 -12.23 -36.23
C LYS A 64 -8.08 -11.09 -35.28
N GLN A 65 -7.31 -10.13 -35.78
CA GLN A 65 -7.03 -8.93 -35.02
C GLN A 65 -8.24 -7.97 -35.07
N PRO A 66 -8.66 -7.36 -33.94
CA PRO A 66 -9.71 -6.35 -33.93
C PRO A 66 -9.37 -5.16 -34.85
N SER A 67 -10.35 -4.58 -35.54
CA SER A 67 -10.14 -3.42 -36.41
C SER A 67 -9.62 -2.21 -35.63
N ASN A 68 -8.66 -1.48 -36.19
CA ASN A 68 -8.05 -0.29 -35.58
C ASN A 68 -7.38 -0.53 -34.20
N SER A 69 -6.80 -1.72 -33.99
CA SER A 69 -6.14 -2.08 -32.73
C SER A 69 -4.61 -2.08 -32.79
N ALA A 70 -4.00 -1.77 -33.94
CA ALA A 70 -2.55 -1.84 -34.11
C ALA A 70 -1.76 -0.87 -33.19
N TRP A 71 -2.41 0.18 -32.69
CA TRP A 71 -1.81 1.12 -31.74
C TRP A 71 -1.50 0.49 -30.37
N ILE A 72 -2.02 -0.70 -30.06
CA ILE A 72 -1.79 -1.38 -28.78
C ILE A 72 -0.36 -1.93 -28.66
N TYR A 73 0.23 -2.39 -29.76
CA TYR A 73 1.53 -3.08 -29.72
C TYR A 73 2.66 -2.19 -29.18
N PRO A 74 2.86 -0.95 -29.67
CA PRO A 74 3.89 -0.07 -29.13
C PRO A 74 3.70 0.19 -27.63
N ARG A 75 2.44 0.34 -27.19
CA ARG A 75 2.12 0.63 -25.79
C ARG A 75 2.40 -0.54 -24.86
N VAL A 76 2.08 -1.76 -25.29
CA VAL A 76 2.42 -2.97 -24.53
C VAL A 76 3.94 -3.12 -24.43
N VAL A 77 4.66 -2.98 -25.54
CA VAL A 77 6.13 -3.08 -25.56
C VAL A 77 6.78 -2.05 -24.63
N GLU A 78 6.28 -0.81 -24.63
CA GLU A 78 6.75 0.26 -23.74
C GLU A 78 6.56 -0.12 -22.26
N LEU A 79 5.36 -0.54 -21.86
CA LEU A 79 5.07 -0.90 -20.46
C LEU A 79 5.82 -2.14 -20.02
N GLU A 80 5.95 -3.14 -20.89
CA GLU A 80 6.76 -4.32 -20.61
C GLU A 80 8.24 -4.00 -20.46
N ALA A 81 8.77 -3.07 -21.27
CA ALA A 81 10.15 -2.61 -21.12
C ALA A 81 10.38 -1.94 -19.76
N ARG A 82 9.37 -1.19 -19.27
CA ARG A 82 9.38 -0.56 -17.94
C ARG A 82 9.23 -1.56 -16.78
N CYS A 83 8.90 -2.83 -17.05
CA CYS A 83 8.84 -3.86 -16.01
C CYS A 83 10.17 -4.60 -15.79
N LYS A 84 11.22 -4.31 -16.57
CA LYS A 84 12.49 -5.07 -16.55
C LYS A 84 13.27 -4.98 -15.24
N PHE A 85 12.96 -4.02 -14.36
CA PHE A 85 13.62 -3.90 -13.06
C PHE A 85 13.12 -4.90 -12.00
N PHE A 86 11.91 -5.46 -12.15
CA PHE A 86 11.30 -6.36 -11.15
C PHE A 86 12.13 -7.62 -10.84
N PRO A 87 12.65 -8.39 -11.82
CA PRO A 87 13.40 -9.63 -11.55
C PRO A 87 14.76 -9.37 -10.89
N ASN A 88 15.28 -8.16 -11.07
CA ASN A 88 16.61 -7.78 -10.66
C ASN A 88 16.56 -6.92 -9.40
N ALA A 89 15.68 -7.16 -8.41
CA ALA A 89 15.58 -6.26 -7.26
C ALA A 89 16.74 -6.35 -6.23
N SER A 90 17.58 -7.39 -6.26
CA SER A 90 18.57 -7.61 -5.20
C SER A 90 19.97 -7.02 -5.49
N ILE A 91 20.40 -6.02 -4.72
CA ILE A 91 21.79 -5.50 -4.72
C ILE A 91 22.69 -6.28 -3.74
N LEU A 92 22.08 -6.97 -2.78
CA LEU A 92 22.76 -7.46 -1.59
C LEU A 92 23.03 -8.98 -1.67
N PRO A 93 24.06 -9.50 -0.96
CA PRO A 93 24.29 -10.94 -0.87
C PRO A 93 23.04 -11.67 -0.34
N PRO A 94 22.76 -12.92 -0.77
CA PRO A 94 21.55 -13.66 -0.38
C PRO A 94 21.29 -13.70 1.13
N ARG A 95 22.35 -13.74 1.94
CA ARG A 95 22.28 -13.70 3.41
C ARG A 95 21.79 -12.36 3.97
N PHE A 96 22.15 -11.26 3.33
CA PHE A 96 21.76 -9.92 3.74
C PHE A 96 20.35 -9.58 3.22
N ILE A 97 19.97 -10.06 2.02
CA ILE A 97 18.58 -10.03 1.54
C ILE A 97 17.65 -10.69 2.55
N ARG A 98 18.02 -11.86 3.08
CA ARG A 98 17.22 -12.59 4.08
C ARG A 98 17.09 -11.84 5.43
N TRP A 99 18.00 -10.92 5.72
CA TRP A 99 17.97 -10.10 6.93
C TRP A 99 17.09 -8.85 6.72
N ILE A 100 17.17 -8.20 5.56
CA ILE A 100 16.29 -7.06 5.23
C ILE A 100 14.89 -7.47 4.76
N SER A 101 14.70 -8.70 4.28
CA SER A 101 13.36 -9.22 3.90
C SER A 101 12.41 -9.34 5.09
N ALA A 102 12.94 -9.28 6.32
CA ALA A 102 12.15 -9.13 7.54
C ALA A 102 11.60 -7.68 7.74
N PHE A 103 12.18 -6.69 7.05
CA PHE A 103 11.85 -5.27 7.16
C PHE A 103 11.27 -4.66 5.86
N THR A 104 11.46 -5.31 4.72
CA THR A 104 10.96 -4.85 3.41
C THR A 104 10.48 -6.05 2.58
N GLU A 105 9.26 -6.00 2.04
CA GLU A 105 8.79 -6.95 1.02
C GLU A 105 9.77 -6.93 -0.16
N THR A 106 10.56 -8.00 -0.33
CA THR A 106 11.40 -8.12 -1.51
C THR A 106 10.50 -8.20 -2.73
N PRO A 107 10.78 -7.45 -3.81
CA PRO A 107 9.98 -7.54 -5.03
C PRO A 107 10.11 -8.95 -5.60
N SER A 108 9.10 -9.78 -5.37
CA SER A 108 9.06 -11.15 -5.83
C SER A 108 8.69 -11.19 -7.31
N MET A 109 8.82 -12.36 -7.93
CA MET A 109 8.25 -12.64 -9.26
C MET A 109 6.76 -12.30 -9.35
N ASP A 110 6.07 -12.18 -8.21
CA ASP A 110 4.65 -11.85 -8.15
C ASP A 110 4.37 -10.41 -8.57
N HIS A 111 5.25 -9.44 -8.28
CA HIS A 111 5.07 -8.06 -8.75
C HIS A 111 5.22 -7.93 -10.27
N LEU A 112 6.14 -8.68 -10.87
CA LEU A 112 6.25 -8.75 -12.32
C LEU A 112 4.98 -9.34 -12.92
N ARG A 113 4.50 -10.46 -12.37
CA ARG A 113 3.25 -11.08 -12.82
C ARG A 113 2.06 -10.13 -12.68
N SER A 114 1.90 -9.44 -11.55
CA SER A 114 0.85 -8.42 -11.36
C SER A 114 0.95 -7.30 -12.40
N ALA A 115 2.14 -6.75 -12.67
CA ALA A 115 2.30 -5.75 -13.73
C ALA A 115 1.89 -6.30 -15.11
N LYS A 116 2.27 -7.54 -15.42
CA LYS A 116 1.89 -8.22 -16.67
C LYS A 116 0.39 -8.52 -16.74
N ARG A 117 -0.27 -8.82 -15.62
CA ARG A 117 -1.73 -8.96 -15.53
C ARG A 117 -2.43 -7.66 -15.88
N PHE A 118 -2.02 -6.53 -15.31
CA PHE A 118 -2.60 -5.22 -15.63
C PHE A 118 -2.46 -4.87 -17.12
N ILE A 119 -1.28 -5.11 -17.70
CA ILE A 119 -1.06 -4.92 -19.14
C ILE A 119 -1.99 -5.86 -19.93
N GLY A 120 -2.08 -7.13 -19.52
CA GLY A 120 -2.92 -8.14 -20.16
C GLY A 120 -4.42 -7.82 -20.08
N GLN A 121 -4.91 -7.21 -19.00
CA GLN A 121 -6.31 -6.78 -18.87
C GLN A 121 -6.72 -5.77 -19.95
N ALA A 122 -5.83 -4.83 -20.30
CA ALA A 122 -6.08 -3.90 -21.41
C ALA A 122 -6.26 -4.63 -22.75
N ILE A 123 -5.48 -5.70 -22.98
CA ILE A 123 -5.59 -6.56 -24.15
C ILE A 123 -6.90 -7.38 -24.10
N VAL A 124 -7.29 -7.90 -22.94
CA VAL A 124 -8.57 -8.60 -22.76
C VAL A 124 -9.73 -7.69 -23.16
N ILE A 125 -9.78 -6.46 -22.62
CA ILE A 125 -10.83 -5.48 -22.92
C ILE A 125 -10.94 -5.26 -24.43
N LEU A 126 -9.81 -5.05 -25.11
CA LEU A 126 -9.76 -4.88 -26.56
C LEU A 126 -10.38 -6.07 -27.31
N TYR A 127 -10.00 -7.30 -26.94
CA TYR A 127 -10.46 -8.52 -27.64
C TYR A 127 -11.88 -8.95 -27.24
N THR A 128 -12.41 -8.44 -26.13
CA THR A 128 -13.83 -8.61 -25.75
C THR A 128 -14.75 -7.54 -26.34
N GLY A 129 -14.22 -6.59 -27.13
CA GLY A 129 -14.99 -5.56 -27.81
C GLY A 129 -15.17 -4.25 -27.02
N GLY A 130 -14.32 -4.00 -26.02
CA GLY A 130 -14.33 -2.76 -25.25
C GLY A 130 -13.92 -1.53 -26.05
N LEU A 131 -14.30 -0.36 -25.55
CA LEU A 131 -14.01 0.91 -26.21
C LEU A 131 -12.54 1.29 -26.07
N ARG A 132 -11.99 2.06 -27.02
CA ARG A 132 -10.60 2.54 -26.96
C ARG A 132 -10.27 3.27 -25.66
N ALA A 133 -11.20 4.09 -25.15
CA ALA A 133 -11.03 4.80 -23.89
C ALA A 133 -10.88 3.86 -22.68
N GLU A 134 -11.57 2.71 -22.68
CA GLU A 134 -11.47 1.69 -21.62
C GLU A 134 -10.10 0.99 -21.67
N VAL A 135 -9.62 0.69 -22.87
CA VAL A 135 -8.28 0.12 -23.08
C VAL A 135 -7.18 1.10 -22.62
N GLU A 136 -7.32 2.39 -22.96
CA GLU A 136 -6.39 3.44 -22.52
C GLU A 136 -6.42 3.64 -20.99
N ALA A 137 -7.60 3.56 -20.36
CA ALA A 137 -7.74 3.61 -18.90
C ALA A 137 -7.09 2.39 -18.20
N ALA A 138 -7.23 1.20 -18.77
CA ALA A 138 -6.55 0.00 -18.28
C ALA A 138 -5.02 0.13 -18.40
N PHE A 139 -4.50 0.71 -19.49
CA PHE A 139 -3.07 1.01 -19.61
C PHE A 139 -2.60 2.09 -18.63
N ALA A 140 -3.42 3.11 -18.36
CA ALA A 140 -3.09 4.12 -17.35
C ALA A 140 -2.98 3.49 -15.96
N SER A 141 -3.85 2.52 -15.65
CA SER A 141 -3.81 1.74 -14.41
C SER A 141 -2.54 0.89 -14.32
N ALA A 142 -2.16 0.21 -15.41
CA ALA A 142 -0.91 -0.55 -15.50
C ALA A 142 0.32 0.36 -15.30
N GLU A 143 0.32 1.55 -15.92
CA GLU A 143 1.40 2.52 -15.76
C GLU A 143 1.50 3.02 -14.32
N ALA A 144 0.38 3.39 -13.70
CA ALA A 144 0.34 3.84 -12.31
C ALA A 144 0.92 2.79 -11.36
N PHE A 145 0.55 1.51 -11.56
CA PHE A 145 1.13 0.38 -10.82
C PHE A 145 2.65 0.30 -11.00
N ILE A 146 3.14 0.31 -12.24
CA ILE A 146 4.57 0.20 -12.55
C ILE A 146 5.36 1.36 -11.93
N VAL A 147 4.84 2.59 -12.03
CA VAL A 147 5.46 3.78 -11.44
C VAL A 147 5.50 3.68 -9.92
N GLN A 148 4.39 3.29 -9.28
CA GLN A 148 4.32 3.17 -7.83
C GLN A 148 5.33 2.13 -7.30
N ARG A 149 5.38 0.95 -7.93
CA ARG A 149 6.32 -0.10 -7.53
C ARG A 149 7.77 0.24 -7.87
N GLY A 150 8.00 0.92 -9.00
CA GLY A 150 9.31 1.48 -9.34
C GLY A 150 9.83 2.43 -8.26
N ARG A 151 8.96 3.28 -7.69
CA ARG A 151 9.35 4.18 -6.59
C ARG A 151 9.75 3.41 -5.33
N GLU A 152 9.00 2.39 -4.95
CA GLU A 152 9.34 1.55 -3.79
C GLU A 152 10.69 0.85 -3.96
N ILE A 153 10.94 0.30 -5.15
CA ILE A 153 12.21 -0.37 -5.47
C ILE A 153 13.38 0.60 -5.50
N SER A 154 13.18 1.77 -6.11
CA SER A 154 14.16 2.85 -6.12
C SER A 154 14.56 3.28 -4.70
N LEU A 155 13.58 3.41 -3.79
CA LEU A 155 13.84 3.70 -2.38
C LEU A 155 14.64 2.59 -1.70
N VAL A 156 14.28 1.33 -1.92
CA VAL A 156 15.02 0.18 -1.36
C VAL A 156 16.46 0.19 -1.83
N TRP A 157 16.70 0.37 -3.13
CA TRP A 157 18.06 0.42 -3.69
C TRP A 157 18.89 1.57 -3.14
N LEU A 158 18.28 2.75 -3.04
CA LEU A 158 18.94 3.94 -2.52
C LEU A 158 19.30 3.77 -1.04
N TYR A 159 18.35 3.35 -0.19
CA TYR A 159 18.59 3.18 1.24
C TYR A 159 19.53 2.01 1.55
N ALA A 160 19.45 0.91 0.80
CA ALA A 160 20.42 -0.18 0.93
C ALA A 160 21.84 0.29 0.60
N SER A 161 21.99 1.13 -0.43
CA SER A 161 23.28 1.72 -0.81
C SER A 161 23.82 2.64 0.29
N PHE A 162 22.98 3.50 0.87
CA PHE A 162 23.36 4.32 2.01
C PHE A 162 23.73 3.50 3.25
N GLY A 163 22.96 2.46 3.58
CA GLY A 163 23.24 1.58 4.71
C GLY A 163 24.58 0.87 4.58
N LEU A 164 24.93 0.41 3.38
CA LEU A 164 26.23 -0.19 3.09
C LEU A 164 27.37 0.81 3.24
N LEU A 165 27.22 2.02 2.69
CA LEU A 165 28.22 3.09 2.80
C LEU A 165 28.43 3.53 4.26
N ALA A 166 27.35 3.62 5.03
CA ALA A 166 27.40 3.94 6.45
C ALA A 166 28.15 2.86 7.24
N LEU A 167 27.88 1.58 6.98
CA LEU A 167 28.57 0.47 7.62
C LEU A 167 30.08 0.46 7.31
N ILE A 168 30.45 0.60 6.02
CA ILE A 168 31.86 0.64 5.60
C ILE A 168 32.58 1.83 6.25
N SER A 169 31.95 3.00 6.24
CA SER A 169 32.51 4.22 6.83
C SER A 169 32.64 4.10 8.35
N PHE A 170 31.69 3.46 9.02
CA PHE A 170 31.76 3.22 10.47
C PHE A 170 32.90 2.27 10.85
N ILE A 171 33.06 1.16 10.11
CA ILE A 171 34.17 0.22 10.33
C ILE A 171 35.51 0.92 10.08
N THR A 172 35.61 1.69 9.00
CA THR A 172 36.82 2.46 8.66
C THR A 172 37.15 3.49 9.74
N LEU A 173 36.14 4.22 10.22
CA LEU A 173 36.27 5.17 11.33
C LEU A 173 36.75 4.48 12.60
N LEU A 174 36.13 3.35 12.97
CA LEU A 174 36.50 2.60 14.17
C LEU A 174 37.94 2.11 14.11
N CYS A 175 38.35 1.49 13.00
CA CYS A 175 39.73 1.05 12.79
C CYS A 175 40.72 2.22 12.87
N LEU A 176 40.38 3.37 12.28
CA LEU A 176 41.24 4.54 12.28
C LEU A 176 41.34 5.18 13.67
N ILE A 177 40.24 5.26 14.43
CA ILE A 177 40.24 5.73 15.82
C ILE A 177 41.10 4.81 16.70
N LEU A 178 40.95 3.48 16.55
CA LEU A 178 41.74 2.51 17.31
C LEU A 178 43.23 2.62 16.99
N SER A 179 43.60 2.74 15.71
CA SER A 179 45.01 2.93 15.29
C SER A 179 45.60 4.26 15.76
N LEU A 180 44.78 5.32 15.85
CA LEU A 180 45.24 6.64 16.30
C LEU A 180 45.22 6.80 17.82
N HIS A 181 44.54 5.91 18.56
CA HIS A 181 44.48 5.94 20.03
C HIS A 181 45.88 5.94 20.67
N GLU A 182 46.83 5.24 20.05
CA GLU A 182 48.22 5.13 20.49
C GLU A 182 49.03 6.43 20.28
N THR A 183 48.54 7.34 19.43
CA THR A 183 49.27 8.56 19.00
C THR A 183 48.79 9.87 19.63
N GLN A 184 47.78 9.86 20.53
CA GLN A 184 47.26 11.05 21.23
C GLN A 184 46.82 12.22 20.30
N THR A 185 46.43 11.95 19.05
CA THR A 185 46.02 12.99 18.08
C THR A 185 44.52 13.32 18.16
N HIS A 186 44.12 14.02 19.25
CA HIS A 186 42.71 14.37 19.54
C HIS A 186 41.99 15.13 18.40
N ILE A 187 42.70 15.99 17.66
CA ILE A 187 42.11 16.77 16.56
C ILE A 187 41.72 15.87 15.39
N VAL A 188 42.56 14.89 15.03
CA VAL A 188 42.32 13.99 13.89
C VAL A 188 41.09 13.12 14.18
N GLN A 189 40.96 12.59 15.40
CA GLN A 189 39.80 11.82 15.82
C GLN A 189 38.49 12.62 15.76
N LYS A 190 38.52 13.90 16.18
CA LYS A 190 37.36 14.79 16.07
C LYS A 190 36.93 15.03 14.62
N VAL A 191 37.89 15.33 13.73
CA VAL A 191 37.62 15.59 12.31
C VAL A 191 37.02 14.37 11.63
N LEU A 192 37.56 13.17 11.89
CA LEU A 192 37.05 11.92 11.32
C LEU A 192 35.62 11.61 11.81
N THR A 193 35.35 11.84 13.10
CA THR A 193 34.02 11.62 13.67
C THR A 193 33.00 12.63 13.10
N CYS A 194 33.39 13.88 12.93
CA CYS A 194 32.54 14.91 12.30
C CYS A 194 32.31 14.64 10.81
N ALA A 195 33.30 14.13 10.09
CA ALA A 195 33.15 13.71 8.70
C ALA A 195 32.11 12.59 8.59
N PHE A 196 32.19 11.55 9.43
CA PHE A 196 31.16 10.51 9.47
C PHE A 196 29.77 11.05 9.83
N ALA A 197 29.68 11.97 10.80
CA ALA A 197 28.42 12.62 11.17
C ALA A 197 27.80 13.43 10.02
N GLY A 198 28.62 14.05 9.17
CA GLY A 198 28.17 14.69 7.93
C GLY A 198 27.62 13.70 6.91
N GLY A 199 28.21 12.51 6.77
CA GLY A 199 27.65 11.41 5.98
C GLY A 199 26.26 10.97 6.48
N ILE A 200 26.09 10.83 7.81
CA ILE A 200 24.77 10.56 8.43
C ILE A 200 23.79 11.69 8.12
N GLY A 201 24.22 12.94 8.15
CA GLY A 201 23.41 14.09 7.76
C GLY A 201 22.84 13.97 6.36
N ALA A 202 23.67 13.58 5.38
CA ALA A 202 23.23 13.36 4.00
C ALA A 202 22.18 12.24 3.90
N TYR A 203 22.35 11.15 4.68
CA TYR A 203 21.34 10.08 4.77
C TYR A 203 20.02 10.57 5.38
N ILE A 204 20.05 11.29 6.50
CA ILE A 204 18.84 11.82 7.16
C ILE A 204 18.11 12.80 6.23
N SER A 205 18.84 13.65 5.51
CA SER A 205 18.26 14.55 4.50
C SER A 205 17.40 13.79 3.50
N ARG A 206 17.90 12.63 3.03
CA ARG A 206 17.17 11.75 2.11
C ARG A 206 16.01 11.01 2.77
N ALA A 207 16.20 10.49 3.98
CA ALA A 207 15.16 9.79 4.74
C ALA A 207 13.95 10.69 5.03
N LEU A 208 14.19 11.99 5.23
CA LEU A 208 13.15 12.98 5.48
C LEU A 208 12.57 13.60 4.19
N ALA A 209 13.09 13.28 3.01
CA ALA A 209 12.59 13.81 1.75
C ALA A 209 11.22 13.21 1.43
N SER A 210 10.37 13.98 0.75
CA SER A 210 9.05 13.48 0.35
C SER A 210 9.22 12.27 -0.59
N ARG A 211 8.31 11.29 -0.50
CA ARG A 211 8.33 10.11 -1.38
C ARG A 211 8.20 10.48 -2.88
N SER A 212 7.76 11.70 -3.18
CA SER A 212 7.64 12.28 -4.51
C SER A 212 8.96 12.78 -5.10
N GLU A 213 9.97 13.09 -4.29
CA GLU A 213 11.24 13.67 -4.75
C GLU A 213 12.30 12.57 -4.94
N LEU A 214 12.11 11.65 -5.88
CA LEU A 214 13.14 10.64 -6.21
C LEU A 214 14.12 11.19 -7.25
N PRO A 215 15.45 11.07 -7.01
CA PRO A 215 16.45 11.61 -7.95
C PRO A 215 16.53 10.81 -9.26
N CYS A 216 16.15 9.54 -9.25
CA CYS A 216 16.11 8.71 -10.45
C CYS A 216 14.99 7.64 -10.35
N ASP A 217 14.48 7.24 -11.51
CA ASP A 217 13.50 6.15 -11.65
C ASP A 217 14.21 4.79 -11.55
N ALA A 218 13.52 3.75 -11.07
CA ALA A 218 14.02 2.38 -11.01
C ALA A 218 14.48 1.85 -12.39
N ASN A 219 13.91 2.36 -13.47
CA ASN A 219 14.34 2.05 -14.83
C ASN A 219 15.80 2.45 -15.13
N ALA A 220 16.35 3.43 -14.41
CA ALA A 220 17.75 3.83 -14.55
C ALA A 220 18.74 2.77 -14.01
N GLY A 221 18.23 1.79 -13.26
CA GLY A 221 18.99 0.66 -12.77
C GLY A 221 19.76 0.93 -11.48
N LYS A 222 20.25 -0.16 -10.88
CA LYS A 222 20.90 -0.17 -9.57
C LYS A 222 22.16 0.67 -9.49
N LEU A 223 22.97 0.63 -10.55
CA LEU A 223 24.28 1.29 -10.55
C LEU A 223 24.13 2.80 -10.38
N LEU A 224 23.11 3.40 -11.00
CA LEU A 224 22.85 4.83 -10.84
C LEU A 224 22.41 5.19 -9.41
N HIS A 225 21.57 4.37 -8.79
CA HIS A 225 21.14 4.58 -7.40
C HIS A 225 22.32 4.46 -6.41
N PHE A 226 23.25 3.54 -6.68
CA PHE A 226 24.47 3.40 -5.90
C PHE A 226 25.43 4.59 -6.10
N GLN A 227 25.61 5.05 -7.34
CA GLN A 227 26.41 6.24 -7.66
C GLN A 227 25.83 7.50 -6.99
N GLU A 228 24.50 7.66 -7.04
CA GLU A 228 23.80 8.76 -6.37
C GLU A 228 24.04 8.73 -4.85
N ALA A 229 23.94 7.54 -4.23
CA ALA A 229 24.22 7.38 -2.80
C ALA A 229 25.68 7.71 -2.47
N ILE A 230 26.64 7.27 -3.29
CA ILE A 230 28.08 7.58 -3.10
C ILE A 230 28.30 9.08 -3.17
N LEU A 231 27.78 9.75 -4.19
CA LEU A 231 28.00 11.18 -4.41
C LEU A 231 27.49 11.98 -3.20
N ARG A 232 26.25 11.73 -2.77
CA ARG A 232 25.65 12.41 -1.62
C ARG A 232 26.37 12.09 -0.31
N TRP A 233 26.71 10.82 -0.08
CA TRP A 233 27.47 10.43 1.10
C TRP A 233 28.82 11.14 1.16
N SER A 234 29.53 11.20 0.03
CA SER A 234 30.83 11.86 -0.07
C SER A 234 30.75 13.36 0.19
N VAL A 235 29.75 14.04 -0.37
CA VAL A 235 29.49 15.47 -0.10
C VAL A 235 29.23 15.70 1.39
N GLY A 236 28.40 14.86 2.03
CA GLY A 236 28.14 14.93 3.47
C GLY A 236 29.42 14.74 4.30
N VAL A 237 30.24 13.76 3.95
CA VAL A 237 31.50 13.47 4.63
C VAL A 237 32.47 14.65 4.55
N VAL A 238 32.64 15.23 3.35
CA VAL A 238 33.51 16.38 3.14
C VAL A 238 32.99 17.60 3.91
N ALA A 239 31.68 17.85 3.88
CA ALA A 239 31.06 18.97 4.59
C ALA A 239 31.27 18.89 6.11
N GLY A 240 31.05 17.71 6.70
CA GLY A 240 31.23 17.49 8.14
C GLY A 240 32.69 17.64 8.59
N GLY A 241 33.65 17.11 7.81
CA GLY A 241 35.08 17.23 8.10
C GLY A 241 35.60 18.66 7.96
N LEU A 242 35.21 19.36 6.88
CA LEU A 242 35.59 20.75 6.64
C LEU A 242 35.06 21.67 7.73
N LEU A 243 33.79 21.48 8.16
CA LEU A 243 33.21 22.26 9.24
C LEU A 243 34.00 22.12 10.54
N CYS A 244 34.40 20.89 10.89
CA CYS A 244 35.22 20.63 12.07
C CYS A 244 36.57 21.37 11.99
N LEU A 245 37.23 21.34 10.82
CA LEU A 245 38.51 22.04 10.62
C LEU A 245 38.36 23.57 10.75
N LEU A 246 37.27 24.14 10.23
CA LEU A 246 37.01 25.58 10.32
C LEU A 246 36.70 26.03 11.77
N ILE A 247 36.06 25.17 12.56
CA ILE A 247 35.77 25.44 13.98
C ILE A 247 37.05 25.33 14.82
N GLU A 248 37.78 24.22 14.70
CA GLU A 248 39.05 24.01 15.42
C GLU A 248 40.14 25.02 14.99
N GLY A 249 40.11 25.44 13.72
CA GLY A 249 40.95 26.52 13.19
C GLY A 249 40.53 27.93 13.63
N LYS A 250 39.48 28.06 14.45
CA LYS A 250 38.92 29.34 14.95
C LYS A 250 38.47 30.32 13.85
N ILE A 251 38.17 29.83 12.65
CA ILE A 251 37.76 30.65 11.50
C ILE A 251 36.27 31.01 11.58
N LEU A 252 35.40 30.04 11.93
CA LEU A 252 33.93 30.24 11.90
C LEU A 252 33.33 30.79 13.20
N LEU A 253 33.93 30.53 14.36
CA LEU A 253 33.37 30.83 15.69
C LEU A 253 34.33 31.67 16.56
N GLY A 254 35.28 32.38 15.94
CA GLY A 254 36.33 33.12 16.65
C GLY A 254 35.86 34.18 17.67
N SER A 255 34.58 34.58 17.68
CA SER A 255 33.98 35.51 18.66
C SER A 255 33.05 34.87 19.69
N LEU A 256 32.63 33.62 19.49
CA LEU A 256 31.82 32.84 20.43
C LEU A 256 32.72 31.73 20.95
N GLY A 257 33.42 32.00 22.05
CA GLY A 257 34.53 31.21 22.60
C GLY A 257 34.49 29.73 22.20
N ALA A 258 35.47 29.31 21.38
CA ALA A 258 35.62 27.92 20.92
C ALA A 258 35.69 26.90 22.08
N ASP A 259 35.96 27.36 23.30
CA ASP A 259 35.98 26.57 24.53
C ASP A 259 34.57 26.27 25.10
N ALA A 260 33.52 26.95 24.59
CA ALA A 260 32.14 26.80 25.06
C ALA A 260 31.29 25.81 24.24
N THR A 261 31.65 25.56 22.97
CA THR A 261 30.95 24.57 22.14
C THR A 261 31.54 23.18 22.38
N GLY A 262 30.92 22.42 23.28
CA GLY A 262 31.30 21.03 23.52
C GLY A 262 31.28 20.20 22.23
N PHE A 263 32.12 19.16 22.16
CA PHE A 263 32.20 18.25 21.02
C PHE A 263 30.84 17.73 20.48
N PRO A 264 29.82 17.44 21.32
CA PRO A 264 28.49 17.08 20.83
C PRO A 264 27.81 18.16 19.97
N ALA A 265 28.05 19.44 20.24
CA ALA A 265 27.51 20.54 19.44
C ALA A 265 28.18 20.61 18.06
N ILE A 266 29.49 20.37 18.00
CA ILE A 266 30.23 20.28 16.72
C ILE A 266 29.72 19.09 15.91
N LEU A 267 29.44 17.96 16.55
CA LEU A 267 28.86 16.79 15.90
C LEU A 267 27.48 17.08 15.30
N ALA A 268 26.60 17.76 16.05
CA ALA A 268 25.30 18.17 15.57
C ALA A 268 25.40 19.13 14.38
N LEU A 269 26.32 20.11 14.45
CA LEU A 269 26.58 21.03 13.34
C LEU A 269 27.13 20.30 12.10
N ALA A 270 28.00 19.30 12.29
CA ALA A 270 28.53 18.49 11.20
C ALA A 270 27.42 17.65 10.52
N THR A 271 26.51 17.06 11.30
CA THR A 271 25.31 16.40 10.76
C THR A 271 24.41 17.37 10.00
N LEU A 272 24.19 18.59 10.52
CA LEU A 272 23.42 19.63 9.83
C LEU A 272 24.10 20.08 8.53
N ALA A 273 25.42 20.22 8.50
CA ALA A 273 26.17 20.53 7.29
C ALA A 273 26.02 19.43 6.23
N GLY A 274 25.97 18.17 6.66
CA GLY A 274 25.62 17.04 5.79
C GLY A 274 24.21 17.11 5.19
N MET A 275 23.28 17.80 5.83
CA MET A 275 21.90 18.03 5.34
C MET A 275 21.78 19.26 4.41
N SER A 276 22.90 19.85 3.98
CA SER A 276 22.94 21.14 3.27
C SER A 276 22.10 21.23 2.00
N GLU A 277 21.89 20.13 1.26
CA GLU A 277 20.99 20.07 0.10
C GLU A 277 19.56 20.57 0.41
N ARG A 278 19.11 20.45 1.66
CA ARG A 278 17.75 20.83 2.08
C ARG A 278 17.70 22.12 2.88
N PHE A 279 18.68 22.39 3.73
CA PHE A 279 18.68 23.60 4.55
C PHE A 279 19.08 24.84 3.76
N LEU A 280 19.98 24.73 2.77
CA LEU A 280 20.46 25.89 2.02
C LEU A 280 19.33 26.61 1.27
N PRO A 281 18.42 25.93 0.54
CA PRO A 281 17.26 26.58 -0.09
C PRO A 281 16.30 27.19 0.93
N THR A 282 16.01 26.50 2.03
CA THR A 282 15.08 27.00 3.07
C THR A 282 15.66 28.19 3.83
N LEU A 283 16.97 28.20 4.09
CA LEU A 283 17.68 29.32 4.72
C LEU A 283 17.82 30.50 3.76
N LEU A 284 18.11 30.27 2.48
CA LEU A 284 18.10 31.30 1.44
C LEU A 284 16.72 31.94 1.30
N ASN A 285 15.65 31.14 1.29
CA ASN A 285 14.29 31.67 1.24
C ASN A 285 13.97 32.50 2.49
N ARG A 286 14.21 31.97 3.69
CA ARG A 286 13.99 32.72 4.95
C ARG A 286 14.86 33.97 5.09
N PHE A 287 16.09 33.93 4.57
CA PHE A 287 17.00 35.08 4.56
C PHE A 287 16.51 36.14 3.56
N ASN A 288 16.10 35.72 2.36
CA ASN A 288 15.48 36.62 1.37
C ASN A 288 14.19 37.24 1.90
N ASP A 289 13.37 36.48 2.64
CA ASP A 289 12.16 36.97 3.28
C ASP A 289 12.50 38.00 4.37
N ARG A 290 13.49 37.74 5.23
CA ARG A 290 13.96 38.71 6.24
C ARG A 290 14.60 39.97 5.66
N VAL A 291 15.34 39.86 4.56
CA VAL A 291 15.93 41.01 3.87
C VAL A 291 14.85 41.85 3.19
N ALA A 292 13.80 41.22 2.68
CA ALA A 292 12.60 41.90 2.18
C ALA A 292 11.82 42.61 3.30
N ASP A 293 11.70 41.99 4.49
CA ASP A 293 11.05 42.58 5.66
C ASP A 293 11.81 43.78 6.27
N LEU A 294 13.14 43.84 6.08
CA LEU A 294 13.99 44.93 6.55
C LEU A 294 14.13 46.09 5.54
N GLY A 295 13.32 46.10 4.48
CA GLY A 295 13.29 47.18 3.49
C GLY A 295 14.48 47.20 2.52
N GLY A 296 15.27 46.12 2.46
CA GLY A 296 16.36 45.97 1.49
C GLY A 296 15.82 45.54 0.12
N ALA A 297 16.12 46.31 -0.93
CA ALA A 297 15.80 45.90 -2.29
C ALA A 297 16.46 44.56 -2.64
N LYS A 298 15.66 43.62 -3.17
CA LYS A 298 16.07 42.28 -3.60
C LYS A 298 17.28 42.38 -4.56
N PRO A 299 18.42 41.72 -4.31
CA PRO A 299 19.54 41.74 -5.24
C PRO A 299 19.16 41.06 -6.56
N PRO A 300 19.67 41.55 -7.71
CA PRO A 300 19.34 40.95 -9.00
C PRO A 300 19.92 39.52 -9.09
N PRO A 301 19.22 38.60 -9.77
CA PRO A 301 19.68 37.23 -9.93
C PRO A 301 20.98 37.16 -10.75
N PRO A 302 21.84 36.15 -10.54
CA PRO A 302 23.04 35.97 -11.33
C PRO A 302 22.67 35.72 -12.80
N ASP A 303 23.53 36.22 -13.70
CA ASP A 303 23.29 36.36 -15.14
C ASP A 303 22.72 35.10 -15.80
N HIS A 304 21.41 35.17 -16.06
CA HIS A 304 20.62 34.16 -16.77
C HIS A 304 20.63 34.37 -18.29
N ALA A 305 21.37 35.34 -18.85
CA ALA A 305 21.25 35.71 -20.27
C ALA A 305 21.60 34.56 -21.23
N THR A 306 22.57 33.70 -20.88
CA THR A 306 22.98 32.56 -21.73
C THR A 306 22.04 31.36 -21.63
N LYS A 307 21.34 31.16 -20.50
CA LYS A 307 20.33 30.10 -20.34
C LYS A 307 18.93 30.53 -20.79
N LYS A 308 18.59 31.81 -20.69
CA LYS A 308 17.29 32.36 -21.10
C LYS A 308 17.13 32.39 -22.62
N ALA A 309 18.21 32.55 -23.39
CA ALA A 309 18.17 32.42 -24.86
C ALA A 309 17.91 30.98 -25.32
N ALA A 310 18.53 29.99 -24.68
CA ALA A 310 18.31 28.56 -24.98
C ALA A 310 16.92 28.09 -24.52
N LEU A 311 16.47 28.54 -23.34
CA LEU A 311 15.14 28.22 -22.82
C LEU A 311 14.03 28.92 -23.62
N ASN A 312 14.19 30.18 -24.03
CA ASN A 312 13.18 30.87 -24.85
C ASN A 312 13.07 30.27 -26.26
N ASN A 313 14.17 29.77 -26.85
CA ASN A 313 14.08 29.03 -28.11
C ASN A 313 13.35 27.68 -27.95
N ALA A 314 13.64 26.93 -26.88
CA ALA A 314 12.93 25.68 -26.59
C ALA A 314 11.45 25.90 -26.24
N THR A 315 11.14 27.01 -25.55
CA THR A 315 9.76 27.39 -25.17
C THR A 315 8.95 27.89 -26.37
N ASN A 316 9.60 28.58 -27.33
CA ASN A 316 8.94 29.00 -28.57
C ASN A 316 8.68 27.84 -29.53
N GLU A 317 9.54 26.81 -29.57
CA GLU A 317 9.26 25.58 -30.32
C GLU A 317 8.16 24.74 -29.67
N PHE A 318 8.14 24.64 -28.33
CA PHE A 318 7.04 23.99 -27.60
C PHE A 318 5.71 24.73 -27.75
N ARG A 319 5.73 26.06 -27.75
CA ARG A 319 4.52 26.87 -27.92
C ARG A 319 3.97 26.81 -29.36
N LYS A 320 4.84 26.62 -30.36
CA LYS A 320 4.42 26.39 -31.75
C LYS A 320 3.75 25.02 -31.91
N PHE A 321 4.19 24.02 -31.15
CA PHE A 321 3.54 22.71 -31.05
C PHE A 321 2.22 22.77 -30.25
N GLU A 322 2.14 23.60 -29.19
CA GLU A 322 0.91 23.86 -28.44
C GLU A 322 -0.14 24.63 -29.27
N ASP A 323 0.25 25.65 -30.02
CA ASP A 323 -0.67 26.41 -30.86
C ASP A 323 -1.19 25.57 -32.06
N GLU A 324 -0.38 24.65 -32.61
CA GLU A 324 -0.84 23.66 -33.62
C GLU A 324 -1.76 22.56 -33.04
N THR A 325 -1.71 22.31 -31.72
CA THR A 325 -2.60 21.36 -31.03
C THR A 325 -3.82 22.02 -30.40
N ARG A 326 -3.81 23.35 -30.22
CA ARG A 326 -4.92 24.12 -29.63
C ARG A 326 -6.11 24.28 -30.57
N ASP A 327 -5.89 24.29 -31.88
CA ASP A 327 -6.97 24.35 -32.88
C ASP A 327 -7.80 23.04 -32.94
N ALA A 328 -7.40 21.98 -32.22
CA ALA A 328 -8.17 20.76 -32.02
C ALA A 328 -8.90 20.68 -30.65
N ALA A 329 -8.72 21.67 -29.76
CA ALA A 329 -9.11 21.59 -28.34
C ALA A 329 -10.29 22.52 -27.94
N ASP A 330 -10.98 23.14 -28.90
CA ASP A 330 -12.10 24.08 -28.63
C ASP A 330 -13.49 23.40 -28.48
N LEU A 331 -13.52 22.10 -28.15
CA LEU A 331 -14.73 21.46 -27.62
C LEU A 331 -14.54 21.24 -26.12
N ALA A 332 -15.23 22.06 -25.33
CA ALA A 332 -15.25 22.01 -23.87
C ALA A 332 -15.37 20.58 -23.33
N PRO A 333 -14.66 20.22 -22.23
CA PRO A 333 -14.80 18.91 -21.63
C PRO A 333 -16.22 18.79 -21.05
N ALA A 334 -17.04 17.97 -21.70
CA ALA A 334 -18.27 17.47 -21.10
C ALA A 334 -17.93 16.71 -19.80
N PRO A 335 -18.81 16.72 -18.78
CA PRO A 335 -18.61 15.99 -17.54
C PRO A 335 -18.28 14.53 -17.85
N ILE A 336 -17.18 14.04 -17.28
CA ILE A 336 -16.71 12.66 -17.42
C ILE A 336 -17.80 11.76 -16.82
N SER A 337 -18.70 11.28 -17.68
CA SER A 337 -19.52 10.11 -17.39
C SER A 337 -18.59 8.91 -17.47
N ALA A 338 -18.54 8.11 -16.41
CA ALA A 338 -17.75 6.89 -16.38
C ALA A 338 -18.08 6.00 -17.59
N PRO A 339 -17.08 5.30 -18.16
CA PRO A 339 -17.33 4.37 -19.25
C PRO A 339 -18.14 3.18 -18.73
N ASN A 340 -19.46 3.27 -18.91
CA ASN A 340 -20.36 2.13 -18.94
C ASN A 340 -19.86 1.17 -20.03
N THR A 341 -19.31 0.02 -19.64
CA THR A 341 -19.78 -1.35 -19.97
C THR A 341 -18.60 -2.34 -19.91
N ILE A 342 -18.15 -2.70 -18.70
CA ILE A 342 -17.68 -4.09 -18.52
C ILE A 342 -18.94 -4.94 -18.62
N VAL A 343 -18.93 -5.91 -19.55
CA VAL A 343 -20.00 -6.90 -19.70
C VAL A 343 -20.35 -7.46 -18.32
N ARG A 344 -21.52 -7.03 -17.83
CA ARG A 344 -22.20 -7.56 -16.65
C ARG A 344 -22.43 -9.05 -16.87
N GLN A 345 -21.60 -9.89 -16.28
CA GLN A 345 -22.06 -11.22 -15.89
C GLN A 345 -22.83 -11.01 -14.58
N GLY A 346 -24.15 -11.09 -14.67
CA GLY A 346 -25.08 -10.84 -13.56
C GLY A 346 -24.97 -11.89 -12.47
N GLY A 347 -23.90 -11.84 -11.68
CA GLY A 347 -23.77 -12.58 -10.44
C GLY A 347 -24.76 -12.10 -9.40
N ALA A 348 -25.17 -13.00 -8.51
CA ALA A 348 -26.06 -12.66 -7.41
C ALA A 348 -25.35 -11.73 -6.43
N ARG A 349 -26.07 -10.72 -5.96
CA ARG A 349 -25.61 -9.77 -4.95
C ARG A 349 -26.24 -10.12 -3.61
N ARG A 350 -25.43 -10.40 -2.61
CA ARG A 350 -25.92 -10.83 -1.29
C ARG A 350 -25.14 -10.17 -0.18
N ALA A 351 -25.85 -9.76 0.87
CA ALA A 351 -25.20 -9.14 2.01
C ALA A 351 -25.72 -9.69 3.34
N LEU A 352 -24.82 -9.83 4.30
CA LEU A 352 -25.14 -10.10 5.70
C LEU A 352 -24.84 -8.84 6.50
N CYS A 353 -25.84 -8.31 7.21
CA CYS A 353 -25.73 -7.08 8.00
C CYS A 353 -25.94 -7.43 9.48
N ILE A 354 -24.95 -7.14 10.33
CA ILE A 354 -24.94 -7.54 11.74
C ILE A 354 -24.81 -6.29 12.60
N GLY A 355 -25.70 -6.12 13.58
CA GLY A 355 -25.72 -4.95 14.45
C GLY A 355 -26.11 -5.31 15.89
N ILE A 356 -25.29 -4.93 16.86
CA ILE A 356 -25.50 -5.30 18.26
C ILE A 356 -25.34 -4.07 19.15
N ASP A 357 -26.46 -3.61 19.69
CA ASP A 357 -26.53 -2.56 20.72
C ASP A 357 -26.81 -3.16 22.10
N GLU A 358 -27.75 -4.11 22.15
CA GLU A 358 -28.29 -4.67 23.38
C GLU A 358 -27.47 -5.85 23.90
N TYR A 359 -26.21 -5.61 24.26
CA TYR A 359 -25.44 -6.61 24.98
C TYR A 359 -26.09 -6.91 26.36
N PRO A 360 -26.04 -8.18 26.84
CA PRO A 360 -26.72 -8.58 28.07
C PRO A 360 -26.32 -7.76 29.31
N GLN A 361 -25.05 -7.37 29.41
CA GLN A 361 -24.56 -6.55 30.52
C GLN A 361 -24.65 -5.06 30.20
N GLN A 362 -25.16 -4.28 31.15
CA GLN A 362 -25.49 -2.87 30.94
C GLN A 362 -24.29 -2.03 30.51
N GLN A 363 -23.09 -2.30 31.03
CA GLN A 363 -21.88 -1.53 30.71
C GLN A 363 -21.43 -1.70 29.24
N ASP A 364 -21.77 -2.82 28.60
CA ASP A 364 -21.38 -3.12 27.22
C ASP A 364 -22.37 -2.58 26.20
N ARG A 365 -23.52 -2.05 26.64
CA ARG A 365 -24.56 -1.63 25.69
C ARG A 365 -24.12 -0.47 24.82
N LEU A 366 -24.33 -0.59 23.52
CA LEU A 366 -24.13 0.47 22.53
C LEU A 366 -25.50 1.05 22.12
N ASN A 367 -25.52 2.11 21.30
CA ASN A 367 -26.76 2.74 20.86
C ASN A 367 -26.83 3.05 19.36
N GLY A 368 -25.75 2.82 18.61
CA GLY A 368 -25.67 3.15 17.18
C GLY A 368 -25.56 1.96 16.23
N CYS A 369 -25.26 0.77 16.72
CA CYS A 369 -24.95 -0.37 15.86
C CYS A 369 -26.16 -0.87 15.07
N VAL A 370 -27.36 -0.92 15.69
CA VAL A 370 -28.59 -1.31 14.99
C VAL A 370 -28.97 -0.27 13.94
N ASN A 371 -28.71 1.01 14.19
CA ASN A 371 -28.97 2.08 13.23
C ASN A 371 -28.02 1.97 12.02
N ASP A 372 -26.73 1.77 12.27
CA ASP A 372 -25.71 1.55 11.24
C ASP A 372 -26.08 0.37 10.34
N THR A 373 -26.46 -0.76 10.93
CA THR A 373 -26.89 -1.95 10.19
C THR A 373 -28.10 -1.68 9.31
N LYS A 374 -29.08 -0.90 9.79
CA LYS A 374 -30.25 -0.52 8.97
C LYS A 374 -29.87 0.39 7.80
N ARG A 375 -28.90 1.29 7.97
CA ARG A 375 -28.41 2.18 6.90
C ARG A 375 -27.69 1.38 5.81
N TRP A 376 -26.76 0.50 6.21
CA TRP A 376 -26.07 -0.39 5.29
C TRP A 376 -27.03 -1.35 4.58
N GLU A 377 -27.96 -1.96 5.30
CA GLU A 377 -28.98 -2.83 4.71
C GLU A 377 -29.81 -2.09 3.65
N ARG A 378 -30.22 -0.85 3.94
CA ARG A 378 -30.95 -0.01 3.00
C ARG A 378 -30.12 0.28 1.76
N PHE A 379 -28.89 0.75 1.93
CA PHE A 379 -27.96 0.99 0.83
C PHE A 379 -27.80 -0.27 -0.04
N PHE A 380 -27.51 -1.43 0.57
CA PHE A 380 -27.37 -2.68 -0.13
C PHE A 380 -28.62 -3.06 -0.92
N LYS A 381 -29.82 -2.90 -0.35
CA LYS A 381 -31.08 -3.14 -1.06
C LYS A 381 -31.25 -2.18 -2.25
N ASP A 382 -30.93 -0.90 -2.06
CA ASP A 382 -31.05 0.13 -3.10
C ASP A 382 -30.12 -0.17 -4.28
N VAL A 383 -28.94 -0.78 -4.03
CA VAL A 383 -28.01 -1.24 -5.08
C VAL A 383 -28.20 -2.72 -5.50
N GLY A 384 -29.33 -3.33 -5.11
CA GLY A 384 -29.80 -4.62 -5.65
C GLY A 384 -29.29 -5.87 -4.95
N PHE A 385 -28.82 -5.78 -3.70
CA PHE A 385 -28.43 -6.94 -2.90
C PHE A 385 -29.65 -7.58 -2.24
N LYS A 386 -29.65 -8.92 -2.19
CA LYS A 386 -30.48 -9.67 -1.25
C LYS A 386 -29.78 -9.66 0.12
N THR A 387 -30.43 -9.05 1.11
CA THR A 387 -29.87 -8.88 2.44
C THR A 387 -30.44 -9.88 3.44
N GLU A 388 -29.58 -10.35 4.33
CA GLU A 388 -29.93 -11.02 5.59
C GLU A 388 -29.43 -10.14 6.73
N ARG A 389 -30.16 -10.08 7.84
CA ARG A 389 -29.84 -9.23 8.98
C ARG A 389 -29.92 -10.01 10.27
N LEU A 390 -28.96 -9.80 11.17
CA LEU A 390 -28.94 -10.32 12.54
C LEU A 390 -28.80 -9.14 13.50
N LEU A 391 -29.82 -8.89 14.34
CA LEU A 391 -29.81 -7.79 15.31
C LEU A 391 -29.81 -8.29 16.76
N ASN A 392 -29.01 -7.65 17.62
CA ASN A 392 -29.02 -7.88 19.06
C ASN A 392 -29.00 -9.38 19.40
N ALA A 393 -30.00 -9.89 20.11
CA ALA A 393 -30.11 -11.29 20.52
C ALA A 393 -30.11 -12.31 19.38
N GLU A 394 -30.40 -11.91 18.13
CA GLU A 394 -30.29 -12.77 16.96
C GLU A 394 -28.84 -12.99 16.51
N ALA A 395 -27.96 -12.03 16.80
CA ALA A 395 -26.55 -12.02 16.43
C ALA A 395 -25.70 -12.86 17.39
N THR A 396 -26.11 -14.13 17.55
CA THR A 396 -25.33 -15.15 18.26
C THR A 396 -24.13 -15.59 17.42
N ARG A 397 -23.09 -16.14 18.05
CA ARG A 397 -21.90 -16.66 17.36
C ARG A 397 -22.30 -17.68 16.29
N ASP A 398 -23.18 -18.61 16.66
CA ASP A 398 -23.63 -19.67 15.76
C ASP A 398 -24.47 -19.11 14.60
N ALA A 399 -25.35 -18.15 14.84
CA ALA A 399 -26.12 -17.50 13.78
C ALA A 399 -25.20 -16.76 12.80
N ILE A 400 -24.27 -15.94 13.31
CA ILE A 400 -23.30 -15.18 12.50
C ILE A 400 -22.50 -16.13 11.60
N LEU A 401 -21.88 -17.17 12.18
CA LEU A 401 -21.06 -18.11 11.42
C LEU A 401 -21.90 -18.97 10.47
N LYS A 402 -23.13 -19.33 10.82
CA LYS A 402 -24.03 -20.07 9.94
C LYS A 402 -24.44 -19.24 8.73
N SER A 403 -24.87 -18.00 8.92
CA SER A 403 -25.27 -17.10 7.84
C SER A 403 -24.08 -16.78 6.94
N PHE A 404 -22.89 -16.56 7.52
CA PHE A 404 -21.68 -16.32 6.73
C PHE A 404 -21.26 -17.55 5.91
N ARG A 405 -21.28 -18.76 6.49
CA ARG A 405 -21.06 -20.00 5.72
C ARG A 405 -22.06 -20.18 4.60
N ALA A 406 -23.33 -19.88 4.84
CA ALA A 406 -24.37 -19.98 3.81
C ALA A 406 -24.11 -19.01 2.65
N LEU A 407 -23.67 -17.78 2.93
CA LEU A 407 -23.27 -16.82 1.90
C LEU A 407 -22.09 -17.33 1.06
N VAL A 408 -21.02 -17.75 1.72
CA VAL A 408 -19.78 -18.13 1.04
C VAL A 408 -19.92 -19.44 0.26
N SER A 409 -20.50 -20.47 0.86
CA SER A 409 -20.66 -21.79 0.21
C SER A 409 -21.57 -21.79 -1.01
N SER A 410 -22.44 -20.79 -1.14
CA SER A 410 -23.34 -20.65 -2.28
C SER A 410 -22.89 -19.57 -3.26
N ALA A 411 -21.73 -18.96 -3.05
CA ALA A 411 -21.12 -17.98 -3.96
C ALA A 411 -20.68 -18.65 -5.27
N LYS A 412 -20.88 -17.94 -6.38
CA LYS A 412 -20.44 -18.35 -7.72
C LYS A 412 -19.50 -17.29 -8.31
N PRO A 413 -18.64 -17.65 -9.28
CA PRO A 413 -17.83 -16.67 -9.98
C PRO A 413 -18.70 -15.51 -10.52
N GLY A 414 -18.31 -14.28 -10.23
CA GLY A 414 -19.05 -13.06 -10.57
C GLY A 414 -20.06 -12.57 -9.51
N ASP A 415 -20.37 -13.37 -8.48
CA ASP A 415 -21.20 -12.91 -7.35
C ASP A 415 -20.49 -11.82 -6.53
N ILE A 416 -21.28 -10.93 -5.94
CA ILE A 416 -20.78 -9.90 -5.02
C ILE A 416 -21.39 -10.14 -3.65
N ILE A 417 -20.53 -10.46 -2.68
CA ILE A 417 -20.88 -10.76 -1.30
C ILE A 417 -20.38 -9.62 -0.43
N ALA A 418 -21.26 -9.05 0.38
CA ALA A 418 -20.90 -8.04 1.37
C ALA A 418 -21.21 -8.52 2.79
N VAL A 419 -20.32 -8.26 3.73
CA VAL A 419 -20.55 -8.54 5.16
C VAL A 419 -20.33 -7.25 5.94
N GLN A 420 -21.39 -6.74 6.53
CA GLN A 420 -21.34 -5.58 7.40
C GLN A 420 -21.47 -6.01 8.85
N TYR A 421 -20.61 -5.46 9.71
CA TYR A 421 -20.67 -5.64 11.15
C TYR A 421 -20.55 -4.28 11.87
N ALA A 422 -21.45 -4.04 12.82
CA ALA A 422 -21.37 -2.93 13.77
C ALA A 422 -21.58 -3.48 15.18
N GLY A 423 -20.59 -3.30 16.05
CA GLY A 423 -20.58 -3.84 17.40
C GLY A 423 -19.21 -3.72 18.05
N HIS A 424 -19.03 -4.38 19.19
CA HIS A 424 -17.77 -4.42 19.90
C HIS A 424 -16.74 -5.33 19.22
N GLY A 425 -15.49 -4.88 19.16
CA GLY A 425 -14.31 -5.73 18.97
C GLY A 425 -13.61 -6.02 20.31
N THR A 426 -12.88 -7.13 20.41
CA THR A 426 -12.09 -7.50 21.59
C THR A 426 -10.82 -8.25 21.21
N GLN A 427 -9.90 -8.35 22.17
CA GLN A 427 -8.76 -9.26 22.14
C GLN A 427 -8.95 -10.36 23.17
N VAL A 428 -8.65 -11.61 22.84
CA VAL A 428 -8.59 -12.70 23.83
C VAL A 428 -7.25 -13.39 23.78
N LYS A 429 -6.86 -14.05 24.87
CA LYS A 429 -5.64 -14.85 24.90
C LYS A 429 -5.74 -15.99 23.87
N ASP A 430 -4.73 -16.09 23.01
CA ASP A 430 -4.55 -17.20 22.07
C ASP A 430 -4.43 -18.52 22.83
N LEU A 431 -5.22 -19.51 22.39
CA LEU A 431 -5.32 -20.83 22.99
C LEU A 431 -4.72 -21.95 22.12
N ASP A 432 -4.39 -21.69 20.86
CA ASP A 432 -3.82 -22.68 19.95
C ASP A 432 -2.43 -22.38 19.36
N GLY A 433 -1.89 -21.19 19.65
CA GLY A 433 -0.47 -20.86 19.47
C GLY A 433 -0.10 -20.56 18.03
N ASP A 434 -1.05 -20.10 17.23
CA ASP A 434 -0.89 -19.78 15.81
C ASP A 434 -0.48 -18.33 15.54
N GLU A 435 -0.79 -17.44 16.47
CA GLU A 435 -0.17 -16.14 16.64
C GLU A 435 1.30 -16.36 17.09
N GLY A 436 2.20 -16.50 16.11
CA GLY A 436 3.61 -16.75 16.36
C GLY A 436 4.26 -15.70 17.27
N LYS A 437 5.41 -16.06 17.87
CA LYS A 437 6.31 -15.13 18.56
C LYS A 437 6.88 -14.11 17.58
N ALA A 438 6.07 -13.14 17.18
CA ALA A 438 6.42 -12.11 16.21
C ALA A 438 7.06 -10.87 16.87
N GLY A 439 7.30 -10.90 18.17
CA GLY A 439 8.08 -9.90 18.87
C GLY A 439 9.57 -10.27 18.92
N GLY A 440 10.44 -9.35 18.54
CA GLY A 440 11.84 -9.41 18.97
C GLY A 440 11.95 -9.42 20.51
N PRO A 441 13.16 -9.58 21.09
CA PRO A 441 13.35 -9.77 22.55
C PRO A 441 12.81 -8.66 23.46
N ASN A 442 12.24 -7.58 22.91
CA ASN A 442 11.67 -6.44 23.63
C ASN A 442 10.20 -6.16 23.27
N GLU A 443 9.52 -7.08 22.58
CA GLU A 443 8.15 -6.94 22.13
C GLU A 443 7.27 -7.99 22.80
N GLU A 444 6.48 -7.57 23.80
CA GLU A 444 5.55 -8.40 24.59
C GLU A 444 4.29 -8.84 23.78
N TRP A 445 4.46 -9.28 22.53
CA TRP A 445 3.37 -9.74 21.66
C TRP A 445 3.21 -11.26 21.68
N ASP A 446 3.08 -11.86 22.86
CA ASP A 446 2.84 -13.29 23.00
C ASP A 446 1.31 -13.58 23.05
N GLY A 447 0.77 -14.23 22.00
CA GLY A 447 -0.47 -15.02 22.02
C GLY A 447 -1.79 -14.31 22.35
N ILE A 448 -2.33 -13.53 21.40
CA ILE A 448 -3.62 -12.84 21.53
C ILE A 448 -4.38 -12.84 20.18
N ASP A 449 -5.63 -13.34 20.15
CA ASP A 449 -6.50 -13.36 18.95
C ASP A 449 -7.41 -12.12 18.88
N GLU A 450 -7.66 -11.62 17.66
CA GLU A 450 -8.68 -10.61 17.39
C GLU A 450 -10.08 -11.24 17.27
N ALA A 451 -11.09 -10.61 17.87
CA ALA A 451 -12.45 -11.15 17.85
C ALA A 451 -13.55 -10.10 17.75
N LEU A 452 -14.65 -10.48 17.08
CA LEU A 452 -15.92 -9.76 17.11
C LEU A 452 -16.78 -10.28 18.28
N CYS A 453 -17.34 -9.37 19.07
CA CYS A 453 -18.24 -9.70 20.16
C CYS A 453 -19.65 -10.00 19.63
N CYS A 454 -20.06 -11.27 19.58
CA CYS A 454 -21.47 -11.60 19.39
C CYS A 454 -22.30 -11.21 20.63
N HIS A 455 -23.63 -11.31 20.56
CA HIS A 455 -24.51 -10.90 21.66
C HIS A 455 -24.15 -11.57 23.00
N GLU A 456 -23.85 -12.86 22.99
CA GLU A 456 -23.47 -13.65 24.17
C GLU A 456 -21.95 -13.76 24.41
N PHE A 457 -21.13 -12.83 23.91
CA PHE A 457 -19.66 -12.91 23.97
C PHE A 457 -19.09 -13.21 25.37
N ARG A 458 -19.75 -12.73 26.43
CA ARG A 458 -19.34 -12.97 27.83
C ARG A 458 -19.46 -14.40 28.31
N THR A 459 -20.13 -15.27 27.55
CA THR A 459 -20.11 -16.72 27.76
C THR A 459 -18.80 -17.37 27.29
N GLY A 460 -17.91 -16.62 26.63
CA GLY A 460 -16.71 -17.10 25.98
C GLY A 460 -16.89 -17.47 24.51
N SER A 461 -18.14 -17.56 24.05
CA SER A 461 -18.52 -17.75 22.66
C SER A 461 -18.28 -16.45 21.90
N ILE A 462 -17.13 -16.31 21.25
CA ILE A 462 -16.75 -15.13 20.46
C ILE A 462 -16.45 -15.53 19.01
N VAL A 463 -16.62 -14.59 18.08
CA VAL A 463 -16.28 -14.83 16.67
C VAL A 463 -14.83 -14.41 16.46
N LEU A 464 -13.92 -15.39 16.39
CA LEU A 464 -12.52 -15.13 16.10
C LEU A 464 -12.36 -14.70 14.64
N ASP A 465 -11.36 -13.89 14.35
CA ASP A 465 -11.00 -13.58 12.98
C ASP A 465 -10.66 -14.85 12.18
N ASP A 466 -10.08 -15.87 12.80
CA ASP A 466 -9.83 -17.18 12.17
C ASP A 466 -11.10 -17.96 11.84
N ASP A 467 -12.17 -17.82 12.65
CA ASP A 467 -13.48 -18.38 12.27
C ASP A 467 -13.95 -17.80 10.94
N LEU A 468 -13.75 -16.49 10.75
CA LEU A 468 -14.14 -15.79 9.53
C LEU A 468 -13.19 -16.14 8.36
N LYS A 469 -11.88 -16.14 8.59
CA LYS A 469 -10.88 -16.52 7.57
C LYS A 469 -11.11 -17.94 7.07
N GLU A 470 -11.36 -18.90 7.96
CA GLU A 470 -11.61 -20.30 7.59
C GLU A 470 -12.85 -20.45 6.69
N ILE A 471 -13.88 -19.64 6.92
CA ILE A 471 -15.07 -19.63 6.05
C ILE A 471 -14.73 -18.92 4.74
N ALA A 472 -14.11 -17.75 4.78
CA ALA A 472 -13.81 -16.92 3.62
C ALA A 472 -12.97 -17.65 2.56
N ILE A 473 -11.95 -18.42 2.96
CA ILE A 473 -11.09 -19.17 2.02
C ILE A 473 -11.84 -20.21 1.17
N THR A 474 -13.06 -20.59 1.56
CA THR A 474 -13.88 -21.55 0.82
C THR A 474 -14.70 -20.90 -0.29
N ILE A 475 -14.60 -19.59 -0.47
CA ILE A 475 -15.34 -18.86 -1.50
C ILE A 475 -14.95 -19.32 -2.89
N ALA A 476 -15.93 -19.39 -3.79
CA ALA A 476 -15.68 -19.75 -5.19
C ALA A 476 -14.73 -18.72 -5.85
N PRO A 477 -13.65 -19.16 -6.52
CA PRO A 477 -12.76 -18.26 -7.24
C PRO A 477 -13.53 -17.36 -8.22
N GLY A 478 -13.25 -16.05 -8.19
CA GLY A 478 -13.92 -15.05 -9.03
C GLY A 478 -15.22 -14.48 -8.44
N ALA A 479 -15.67 -14.93 -7.27
CA ALA A 479 -16.63 -14.16 -6.46
C ALA A 479 -15.90 -13.02 -5.73
N ASN A 480 -16.58 -11.91 -5.48
CA ASN A 480 -16.05 -10.79 -4.73
C ASN A 480 -16.61 -10.80 -3.30
N LEU A 481 -15.74 -10.77 -2.28
CA LEU A 481 -16.13 -10.70 -0.88
C LEU A 481 -15.59 -9.41 -0.24
N THR A 482 -16.50 -8.56 0.23
CA THR A 482 -16.18 -7.26 0.83
C THR A 482 -16.70 -7.18 2.27
N PHE A 483 -15.85 -6.79 3.21
CA PHE A 483 -16.21 -6.57 4.61
C PHE A 483 -16.28 -5.09 4.96
N PHE A 484 -17.27 -4.69 5.77
CA PHE A 484 -17.41 -3.36 6.36
C PHE A 484 -17.53 -3.50 7.87
N PHE A 485 -16.42 -3.32 8.59
CA PHE A 485 -16.37 -3.49 10.04
C PHE A 485 -16.30 -2.14 10.74
N ASP A 486 -17.44 -1.75 11.31
CA ASP A 486 -17.57 -0.60 12.21
C ASP A 486 -17.42 -1.04 13.67
N SER A 487 -16.23 -1.57 13.95
CA SER A 487 -15.77 -2.03 15.25
C SER A 487 -14.30 -1.68 15.42
N CYS A 488 -13.82 -1.64 16.65
CA CYS A 488 -12.40 -1.44 16.90
C CYS A 488 -11.60 -2.65 16.41
N HIS A 489 -10.53 -2.42 15.65
CA HIS A 489 -9.43 -3.37 15.56
C HIS A 489 -8.68 -3.41 16.88
N SER A 490 -8.11 -4.57 17.14
CA SER A 490 -7.64 -5.00 18.44
C SER A 490 -6.14 -4.76 18.51
N GLY A 491 -5.69 -3.51 18.64
CA GLY A 491 -4.28 -3.24 18.90
C GLY A 491 -3.96 -3.12 20.38
N SER A 492 -3.08 -4.03 20.84
CA SER A 492 -2.16 -3.98 21.98
C SER A 492 -2.62 -3.66 23.40
N ALA A 493 -1.96 -4.37 24.33
CA ALA A 493 -1.89 -4.09 25.77
C ALA A 493 -1.49 -2.63 26.12
N THR A 494 -0.90 -1.88 25.18
CA THR A 494 -0.60 -0.45 25.36
C THR A 494 -1.86 0.40 25.53
N ARG A 495 -3.03 -0.08 25.08
CA ARG A 495 -4.33 0.62 25.26
C ARG A 495 -4.79 0.65 26.72
N ALA A 496 -4.46 -0.34 27.54
CA ALA A 496 -4.72 -0.28 28.97
C ALA A 496 -3.93 0.88 29.64
N SER A 497 -2.75 1.20 29.09
CA SER A 497 -1.88 2.31 29.50
C SER A 497 -2.30 3.67 28.93
N LEU A 498 -3.16 3.71 27.90
CA LEU A 498 -3.78 4.96 27.40
C LEU A 498 -4.81 5.55 28.38
N THR A 499 -5.03 4.94 29.54
CA THR A 499 -5.71 5.60 30.67
C THR A 499 -4.84 6.69 31.34
N GLY A 500 -3.61 6.91 30.83
CA GLY A 500 -2.76 8.06 31.15
C GLY A 500 -3.08 9.35 30.36
N PRO A 501 -2.32 10.45 30.56
CA PRO A 501 -2.61 11.81 30.07
C PRO A 501 -2.54 12.03 28.53
N HIS A 502 -2.63 10.98 27.72
CA HIS A 502 -2.52 11.04 26.25
C HIS A 502 -3.62 10.25 25.52
N VAL A 503 -4.87 10.30 26.03
CA VAL A 503 -6.06 9.94 25.24
C VAL A 503 -6.27 11.02 24.18
N PRO A 504 -6.36 10.68 22.88
CA PRO A 504 -6.76 11.63 21.84
C PRO A 504 -8.10 12.29 22.23
N ALA A 505 -8.20 13.61 22.12
CA ALA A 505 -9.44 14.31 22.43
C ALA A 505 -10.56 13.83 21.50
N VAL A 506 -11.67 13.37 22.07
CA VAL A 506 -12.90 12.99 21.35
C VAL A 506 -14.08 13.82 21.86
N PRO A 507 -15.13 14.02 21.06
CA PRO A 507 -16.31 14.76 21.48
C PRO A 507 -16.99 14.16 22.73
N PRO A 508 -17.58 14.98 23.61
CA PRO A 508 -18.41 14.49 24.70
C PRO A 508 -19.54 13.58 24.19
N GLY A 509 -19.74 12.45 24.85
CA GLY A 509 -20.75 11.46 24.47
C GLY A 509 -20.29 10.43 23.42
N ALA A 510 -19.06 10.54 22.90
CA ALA A 510 -18.48 9.47 22.08
C ALA A 510 -18.17 8.23 22.94
N LYS A 511 -18.65 7.06 22.51
CA LYS A 511 -18.39 5.77 23.17
C LYS A 511 -17.56 4.85 22.26
N PRO A 512 -16.45 4.27 22.73
CA PRO A 512 -15.66 3.34 21.92
C PRO A 512 -16.38 1.99 21.77
N ARG A 513 -16.29 1.41 20.56
CA ARG A 513 -16.79 0.09 20.22
C ARG A 513 -15.77 -1.01 20.52
N ASN A 514 -15.21 -1.00 21.74
CA ASN A 514 -14.19 -1.95 22.20
C ASN A 514 -14.54 -2.57 23.56
N ILE A 515 -14.30 -3.87 23.69
CA ILE A 515 -14.23 -4.58 24.97
C ILE A 515 -12.76 -4.87 25.27
N ILE A 516 -12.33 -4.54 26.49
CA ILE A 516 -11.03 -4.97 27.00
C ILE A 516 -11.29 -6.29 27.75
N ALA A 517 -10.73 -7.39 27.26
CA ALA A 517 -10.91 -8.68 27.91
C ALA A 517 -10.25 -8.71 29.29
N ASP A 518 -11.08 -8.95 30.31
CA ASP A 518 -10.61 -9.19 31.67
C ASP A 518 -10.28 -10.68 31.87
N GLY A 519 -9.83 -11.03 33.08
CA GLY A 519 -9.55 -12.43 33.43
C GLY A 519 -10.78 -13.34 33.30
N ASN A 520 -11.98 -12.79 33.50
CA ASN A 520 -13.23 -13.55 33.41
C ASN A 520 -13.57 -13.91 31.97
N LEU A 521 -13.49 -12.94 31.05
CA LEU A 521 -13.76 -13.17 29.63
C LEU A 521 -12.75 -14.16 29.05
N ASN A 522 -11.47 -14.03 29.39
CA ASN A 522 -10.44 -14.97 28.95
C ASN A 522 -10.67 -16.39 29.52
N ALA A 523 -11.08 -16.50 30.80
CA ALA A 523 -11.40 -17.80 31.40
C ALA A 523 -12.65 -18.44 30.75
N ALA A 524 -13.68 -17.65 30.49
CA ALA A 524 -14.88 -18.10 29.80
C ALA A 524 -14.56 -18.56 28.37
N HIS A 525 -13.76 -17.80 27.63
CA HIS A 525 -13.29 -18.17 26.30
C HIS A 525 -12.51 -19.49 26.32
N ALA A 526 -11.60 -19.66 27.27
CA ALA A 526 -10.86 -20.93 27.43
C ALA A 526 -11.76 -22.12 27.78
N ALA A 527 -12.80 -21.91 28.60
CA ALA A 527 -13.79 -22.94 28.90
C ALA A 527 -14.63 -23.31 27.67
N PHE A 528 -15.08 -22.30 26.92
CA PHE A 528 -15.80 -22.47 25.66
C PHE A 528 -14.95 -23.24 24.64
N TYR A 529 -13.71 -22.81 24.42
CA TYR A 529 -12.78 -23.47 23.49
C TYR A 529 -12.59 -24.95 23.85
N LYS A 530 -12.41 -25.28 25.13
CA LYS A 530 -12.30 -26.68 25.60
C LYS A 530 -13.57 -27.51 25.37
N SER A 531 -14.74 -26.86 25.33
CA SER A 531 -16.02 -27.51 25.06
C SER A 531 -16.22 -27.87 23.58
N LEU A 532 -15.44 -27.27 22.66
CA LEU A 532 -15.53 -27.59 21.24
C LEU A 532 -15.12 -29.05 20.97
N PRO A 533 -15.74 -29.72 19.98
CA PRO A 533 -15.36 -31.05 19.50
C PRO A 533 -13.85 -31.21 19.35
N LYS A 534 -13.32 -32.37 19.75
CA LYS A 534 -11.87 -32.63 19.73
C LYS A 534 -11.30 -32.53 18.31
N GLU A 535 -12.10 -32.92 17.33
CA GLU A 535 -11.77 -32.90 15.91
C GLU A 535 -11.60 -31.47 15.40
N LEU A 536 -12.50 -30.55 15.79
CA LEU A 536 -12.40 -29.13 15.45
C LEU A 536 -11.16 -28.49 16.07
N ARG A 537 -10.88 -28.80 17.35
CA ARG A 537 -9.65 -28.33 18.01
C ARG A 537 -8.38 -28.90 17.37
N ALA A 538 -8.38 -30.18 16.98
CA ALA A 538 -7.25 -30.80 16.31
C ALA A 538 -7.02 -30.24 14.90
N GLN A 539 -8.09 -29.91 14.17
CA GLN A 539 -8.01 -29.27 12.85
C GLN A 539 -7.39 -27.88 12.93
N ARG A 540 -7.79 -27.07 13.93
CA ARG A 540 -7.16 -25.77 14.23
C ARG A 540 -5.67 -25.93 14.51
N ASN A 541 -5.31 -26.74 15.53
CA ASN A 541 -3.91 -26.96 15.93
C ASN A 541 -3.00 -27.54 14.84
N ALA A 542 -3.53 -28.33 13.90
CA ALA A 542 -2.73 -29.00 12.86
C ALA A 542 -2.40 -28.07 11.67
N LYS A 543 -3.29 -27.14 11.32
CA LYS A 543 -3.10 -26.18 10.22
C LYS A 543 -1.99 -25.16 10.52
N HIS A 544 -1.73 -24.85 11.79
CA HIS A 544 -0.78 -23.82 12.22
C HIS A 544 0.69 -24.29 12.34
N ARG A 545 0.97 -25.60 12.31
CA ARG A 545 2.34 -26.15 12.41
C ARG A 545 3.12 -26.20 11.08
N GLY A 546 2.50 -25.76 9.98
CA GLY A 546 3.00 -25.98 8.61
C GLY A 546 4.07 -25.02 8.09
N GLY A 547 4.36 -23.88 8.74
CA GLY A 547 5.40 -22.92 8.34
C GLY A 547 5.19 -22.19 7.00
N ASN A 548 4.35 -22.71 6.11
CA ASN A 548 3.61 -21.95 5.12
C ASN A 548 2.32 -21.51 5.78
N ASP A 549 2.06 -20.21 5.84
CA ASP A 549 0.74 -19.67 6.12
C ASP A 549 0.00 -19.53 4.79
N PRO A 550 -0.82 -20.51 4.36
CA PRO A 550 -1.64 -20.38 3.16
C PRO A 550 -2.77 -19.35 3.32
N TYR A 551 -2.93 -18.70 4.49
CA TYR A 551 -4.00 -17.76 4.81
C TYR A 551 -3.62 -16.28 4.64
N LYS A 552 -2.34 -15.98 4.38
CA LYS A 552 -1.84 -14.60 4.25
C LYS A 552 -2.46 -13.81 3.08
N ASP A 553 -3.03 -14.52 2.10
CA ASP A 553 -3.61 -13.96 0.87
C ASP A 553 -5.15 -13.91 0.88
N ALA A 554 -5.82 -14.30 1.96
CA ALA A 554 -7.26 -14.64 1.97
C ALA A 554 -8.25 -13.54 2.40
N VAL A 555 -7.87 -12.25 2.39
CA VAL A 555 -8.81 -11.15 2.65
C VAL A 555 -9.17 -10.44 1.36
N ASP A 556 -10.40 -10.68 0.88
CA ASP A 556 -10.82 -10.25 -0.46
C ASP A 556 -11.12 -8.76 -0.61
N ILE A 557 -11.48 -8.02 0.47
CA ILE A 557 -11.47 -6.55 0.66
C ILE A 557 -12.05 -6.29 2.06
N LEU A 558 -11.37 -5.52 2.92
CA LEU A 558 -11.88 -5.11 4.24
C LEU A 558 -11.81 -3.59 4.43
N PHE A 559 -12.95 -2.96 4.63
CA PHE A 559 -13.10 -1.58 5.08
C PHE A 559 -13.26 -1.57 6.61
N ALA A 560 -12.19 -1.15 7.29
CA ALA A 560 -12.12 -1.04 8.73
C ALA A 560 -12.39 0.39 9.21
N ALA A 561 -13.14 0.54 10.29
CA ALA A 561 -13.46 1.85 10.87
C ALA A 561 -12.30 2.56 11.58
N ALA A 562 -11.25 1.83 11.98
CA ALA A 562 -10.11 2.39 12.71
C ALA A 562 -8.79 1.65 12.41
N LEU A 563 -7.65 2.32 12.60
CA LEU A 563 -6.34 1.69 12.61
C LEU A 563 -6.17 0.73 13.80
N PRO A 564 -5.23 -0.24 13.75
CA PRO A 564 -5.00 -1.17 14.85
C PRO A 564 -4.76 -0.48 16.19
N LYS A 565 -4.12 0.70 16.23
CA LYS A 565 -3.85 1.44 17.48
C LYS A 565 -4.94 2.46 17.87
N GLN A 566 -6.07 2.51 17.16
CA GLN A 566 -7.16 3.47 17.36
C GLN A 566 -8.52 2.80 17.60
N PHE A 567 -9.43 3.52 18.26
CA PHE A 567 -10.78 3.03 18.51
C PHE A 567 -11.74 3.48 17.39
N ALA A 568 -12.67 2.61 17.03
CA ALA A 568 -13.93 3.00 16.40
C ALA A 568 -14.91 3.52 17.46
N TYR A 569 -15.57 4.64 17.20
CA TYR A 569 -16.49 5.29 18.11
C TYR A 569 -17.92 5.31 17.56
N GLU A 570 -18.89 5.32 18.48
CA GLU A 570 -20.25 5.78 18.21
C GLU A 570 -20.54 7.10 18.92
N ILE A 571 -21.36 7.92 18.27
CA ILE A 571 -21.88 9.16 18.85
C ILE A 571 -23.25 9.45 18.24
N SER A 572 -24.16 10.01 19.03
CA SER A 572 -25.50 10.42 18.56
C SER A 572 -26.31 9.30 17.87
N GLY A 573 -26.12 8.04 18.28
CA GLY A 573 -26.87 6.90 17.75
C GLY A 573 -26.38 6.36 16.40
N GLY A 574 -25.11 6.59 16.05
CA GLY A 574 -24.47 6.00 14.87
C GLY A 574 -22.95 5.87 15.04
N GLY A 575 -22.35 4.98 14.25
CA GLY A 575 -20.90 4.84 14.16
C GLY A 575 -20.30 5.97 13.33
N VAL A 576 -19.18 6.55 13.77
CA VAL A 576 -18.56 7.67 13.04
C VAL A 576 -18.16 7.24 11.63
N PHE A 577 -17.64 6.01 11.49
CA PHE A 577 -17.29 5.46 10.17
C PHE A 577 -18.54 5.24 9.31
N THR A 578 -19.57 4.59 9.84
CA THR A 578 -20.80 4.33 9.06
C THR A 578 -21.48 5.63 8.62
N GLU A 579 -21.63 6.61 9.51
CA GLU A 579 -22.26 7.89 9.15
C GLU A 579 -21.48 8.62 8.04
N THR A 580 -20.14 8.68 8.13
CA THR A 580 -19.31 9.28 7.07
C THR A 580 -19.37 8.47 5.78
N ALA A 581 -19.34 7.14 5.85
CA ALA A 581 -19.49 6.27 4.69
C ALA A 581 -20.83 6.51 3.98
N MET A 582 -21.93 6.60 4.71
CA MET A 582 -23.26 6.88 4.14
C MET A 582 -23.33 8.28 3.50
N GLN A 583 -22.65 9.29 4.06
CA GLN A 583 -22.58 10.62 3.45
C GLN A 583 -21.83 10.62 2.12
N VAL A 584 -20.74 9.86 2.03
CA VAL A 584 -19.98 9.68 0.78
C VAL A 584 -20.82 8.92 -0.25
N LEU A 585 -21.48 7.83 0.14
CA LEU A 585 -22.35 7.05 -0.77
C LEU A 585 -23.61 7.81 -1.21
N ALA A 586 -24.04 8.83 -0.48
CA ALA A 586 -25.14 9.70 -0.90
C ALA A 586 -24.73 10.69 -2.00
N GLN A 587 -23.44 10.93 -2.17
CA GLN A 587 -22.90 11.73 -3.28
C GLN A 587 -22.78 10.80 -4.49
N SER A 588 -23.70 10.90 -5.45
CA SER A 588 -23.68 10.06 -6.66
C SER A 588 -22.30 10.04 -7.33
N GLY A 589 -21.69 8.87 -7.48
CA GLY A 589 -20.42 8.76 -8.17
C GLY A 589 -19.80 7.36 -8.14
N GLU A 590 -19.27 6.90 -9.27
CA GLU A 590 -18.59 5.61 -9.32
C GLU A 590 -17.24 5.67 -8.60
N PHE A 591 -17.07 4.84 -7.58
CA PHE A 591 -15.82 4.71 -6.83
C PHE A 591 -15.06 3.43 -7.20
N THR A 592 -13.73 3.48 -7.11
CA THR A 592 -12.92 2.29 -6.81
C THR A 592 -12.93 2.02 -5.31
N ASN A 593 -12.52 0.83 -4.85
CA ASN A 593 -12.42 0.56 -3.42
C ASN A 593 -11.53 1.57 -2.69
N ASP A 594 -10.35 1.90 -3.25
CA ASP A 594 -9.45 2.91 -2.67
C ASP A 594 -10.01 4.33 -2.80
N GLY A 595 -10.67 4.64 -3.92
CA GLY A 595 -11.35 5.91 -4.14
C GLY A 595 -12.44 6.19 -3.10
N PHE A 596 -13.28 5.19 -2.82
CA PHE A 596 -14.30 5.26 -1.78
C PHE A 596 -13.67 5.48 -0.40
N MET A 597 -12.65 4.69 -0.02
CA MET A 597 -11.99 4.86 1.28
C MET A 597 -11.30 6.23 1.41
N ASN A 598 -10.70 6.75 0.35
CA ASN A 598 -10.08 8.08 0.36
C ASN A 598 -11.14 9.19 0.51
N ALA A 599 -12.29 9.07 -0.16
CA ALA A 599 -13.41 9.98 0.03
C ALA A 599 -13.94 9.94 1.47
N VAL A 600 -14.06 8.76 2.07
CA VAL A 600 -14.44 8.60 3.49
C VAL A 600 -13.44 9.28 4.41
N ARG A 601 -12.13 9.12 4.18
CA ARG A 601 -11.09 9.78 4.98
C ARG A 601 -11.12 11.31 4.84
N GLN A 602 -11.38 11.83 3.64
CA GLN A 602 -11.50 13.26 3.40
C GLN A 602 -12.73 13.87 4.06
N ALA A 603 -13.85 13.13 4.09
CA ALA A 603 -15.09 13.53 4.75
C ALA A 603 -15.09 13.23 6.26
N PHE A 604 -14.04 12.62 6.80
CA PHE A 604 -14.02 12.18 8.19
C PHE A 604 -13.98 13.38 9.15
N PRO A 605 -14.79 13.39 10.23
CA PRO A 605 -14.88 14.56 11.09
C PRO A 605 -13.53 14.90 11.77
N HIS A 606 -13.10 16.16 11.66
CA HIS A 606 -11.87 16.63 12.30
C HIS A 606 -11.84 16.44 13.81
N SER A 607 -13.01 16.38 14.45
CA SER A 607 -13.14 16.13 15.89
C SER A 607 -12.69 14.73 16.34
N PHE A 608 -12.49 13.79 15.41
CA PHE A 608 -11.93 12.46 15.67
C PHE A 608 -10.52 12.29 15.06
N SER A 609 -9.91 13.37 14.56
CA SER A 609 -8.54 13.34 14.03
C SER A 609 -7.56 12.81 15.08
N ASN A 610 -6.71 11.86 14.68
CA ASN A 610 -5.80 11.08 15.54
C ASN A 610 -6.46 10.07 16.50
N ALA A 611 -7.78 10.15 16.74
CA ALA A 611 -8.52 9.21 17.57
C ALA A 611 -9.05 8.01 16.79
N GLN A 612 -9.49 8.24 15.55
CA GLN A 612 -10.05 7.24 14.65
C GLN A 612 -9.72 7.57 13.19
N GLU A 613 -9.10 6.64 12.48
CA GLU A 613 -8.79 6.75 11.06
C GLU A 613 -9.22 5.45 10.33
N PRO A 614 -10.18 5.51 9.39
CA PRO A 614 -10.59 4.36 8.61
C PRO A 614 -9.49 3.80 7.71
N LYS A 615 -9.48 2.48 7.50
CA LYS A 615 -8.47 1.80 6.68
C LYS A 615 -9.03 0.72 5.77
N LEU A 616 -8.55 0.72 4.53
CA LEU A 616 -8.79 -0.34 3.56
C LEU A 616 -7.65 -1.36 3.62
N TYR A 617 -7.99 -2.62 3.88
CA TYR A 617 -7.13 -3.79 3.75
C TYR A 617 -7.56 -4.57 2.51
N ALA A 618 -6.75 -4.50 1.47
CA ALA A 618 -6.99 -5.17 0.20
C ALA A 618 -5.67 -5.25 -0.56
N SER A 619 -5.54 -6.25 -1.44
CA SER A 619 -4.45 -6.31 -2.41
C SER A 619 -4.50 -5.09 -3.34
N LEU A 620 -3.39 -4.78 -4.01
CA LEU A 620 -3.33 -3.60 -4.86
C LEU A 620 -4.31 -3.68 -6.05
N ASP A 621 -4.54 -4.88 -6.58
CA ASP A 621 -5.51 -5.13 -7.65
C ASP A 621 -6.94 -4.86 -7.14
N GLN A 622 -7.26 -5.36 -5.95
CA GLN A 622 -8.55 -5.14 -5.31
C GLN A 622 -8.82 -3.66 -4.96
N LYS A 623 -7.78 -2.88 -4.64
CA LYS A 623 -7.91 -1.43 -4.37
C LYS A 623 -8.40 -0.65 -5.58
N LEU A 624 -7.96 -1.03 -6.78
CA LEU A 624 -8.33 -0.39 -8.04
C LEU A 624 -9.63 -0.92 -8.62
N ASN A 625 -10.10 -2.09 -8.17
CA ASN A 625 -11.38 -2.62 -8.59
C ASN A 625 -12.53 -1.67 -8.23
N PRO A 626 -13.58 -1.62 -9.07
CA PRO A 626 -14.78 -0.86 -8.78
C PRO A 626 -15.39 -1.26 -7.43
N PHE A 627 -15.79 -0.26 -6.64
CA PHE A 627 -16.42 -0.45 -5.33
C PHE A 627 -17.68 -1.30 -5.48
N LEU A 628 -17.75 -2.40 -4.73
CA LEU A 628 -18.82 -3.40 -4.82
C LEU A 628 -19.14 -3.83 -6.27
N GLY A 629 -18.12 -3.95 -7.11
CA GLY A 629 -18.27 -4.34 -8.51
C GLY A 629 -18.86 -3.25 -9.43
N GLY A 630 -18.75 -1.97 -9.05
CA GLY A 630 -19.10 -0.82 -9.89
C GLY A 630 -20.36 -0.11 -9.47
N LEU A 631 -20.59 0.00 -8.16
CA LEU A 631 -21.79 0.62 -7.60
C LEU A 631 -21.36 1.68 -6.58
N GLY A 632 -21.36 2.94 -7.02
CA GLY A 632 -21.22 4.12 -6.19
C GLY A 632 -22.14 5.22 -6.69
#